data_AF-A0A2U2CA27-F1
#
_entry.id   AF-A0A2U2CA27-F1
#
_cell.length_a   1.000
_cell.length_b   1.000
_cell.length_c   1.000
_cell.angle_alpha   90.00
_cell.angle_beta   90.00
_cell.angle_gamma   90.00
#
_symmetry.space_group_name_H-M   'P 1'
#
loop_
_entity.id
_entity.type
_entity.pdbx_description
1 polymer ?
#
loop_
_entity_poly.entity_id
_entity_poly.type
_entity_poly.pdbx_seq_one_letter_code
_entity_poly.pdbx_strand_id
1 'polypeptide(L)'
;MTRSDDIEERLRAIRGPKRGPRASMQTLAMGQAWVWRVSGLVVSVFAALLIAALTLTPIPTQTTLANGLDKIYHFIAFVGLIFPLILTDSRRWPWAVPLCIAYGGLIELIQPTVGRSAEWLDFGADVTGVLAGAALAEILHDRIRDRFFSVDGLVDDEDLSDEEAEAARVEAMRSDLMDELRVVLREELTTLKDEPQAEGAGFAEPPFVGEVEDTPGGSARPVDRPSTQSGDASDEPVLRIVQPGRRS
;
A
#
# COMPACT_ATOMS: atom_id res chain seq x y z
N MET A 1 19.42 -57.39 2.39
CA MET A 1 19.47 -56.07 3.05
C MET A 1 20.08 -56.29 4.42
N THR A 2 21.30 -55.82 4.63
CA THR A 2 22.07 -56.08 5.85
C THR A 2 21.83 -54.96 6.86
N ARG A 3 22.01 -55.26 8.16
CA ARG A 3 21.84 -54.28 9.25
C ARG A 3 22.70 -53.02 9.10
N SER A 4 23.79 -53.09 8.33
CA SER A 4 24.62 -51.93 8.01
C SER A 4 23.93 -50.98 7.01
N ASP A 5 23.13 -51.50 6.08
CA ASP A 5 22.43 -50.71 5.07
C ASP A 5 21.36 -49.81 5.74
N ASP A 6 20.64 -50.36 6.73
CA ASP A 6 19.64 -49.64 7.53
C ASP A 6 20.27 -48.52 8.40
N ILE A 7 21.47 -48.77 8.93
CA ILE A 7 22.21 -47.76 9.69
C ILE A 7 22.69 -46.63 8.77
N GLU A 8 23.24 -46.93 7.59
CA GLU A 8 23.64 -45.90 6.63
C GLU A 8 22.46 -45.06 6.12
N GLU A 9 21.32 -45.70 5.90
CA GLU A 9 20.09 -45.02 5.47
C GLU A 9 19.56 -44.10 6.57
N ARG A 10 19.53 -44.57 7.82
CA ARG A 10 19.20 -43.75 9.00
C ARG A 10 20.18 -42.60 9.22
N LEU A 11 21.49 -42.83 9.01
CA LEU A 11 22.51 -41.79 9.13
C LEU A 11 22.41 -40.76 8.00
N ARG A 12 22.02 -41.16 6.79
CA ARG A 12 21.72 -40.25 5.67
C ARG A 12 20.45 -39.44 5.91
N ALA A 13 19.42 -40.03 6.51
CA ALA A 13 18.19 -39.32 6.85
C ALA A 13 18.42 -38.27 7.95
N ILE A 14 19.29 -38.54 8.94
CA ILE A 14 19.66 -37.59 10.00
C ILE A 14 20.59 -36.48 9.46
N ARG A 15 21.50 -36.83 8.55
CA ARG A 15 22.34 -35.87 7.83
C ARG A 15 21.50 -35.26 6.69
N GLY A 16 20.53 -34.41 7.05
CA GLY A 16 19.68 -33.67 6.11
C GLY A 16 20.49 -33.01 4.97
N PRO A 17 19.83 -32.63 3.87
CA PRO A 17 20.50 -32.23 2.64
C PRO A 17 21.57 -31.17 2.92
N LYS A 18 22.82 -31.45 2.52
CA LYS A 18 23.92 -30.47 2.60
C LYS A 18 23.49 -29.25 1.80
N ARG A 19 23.00 -28.21 2.48
CA ARG A 19 22.81 -26.88 1.90
C ARG A 19 24.17 -26.45 1.34
N GLY A 20 24.31 -26.46 0.02
CA GLY A 20 25.58 -26.17 -0.63
C GLY A 20 26.02 -24.72 -0.38
N PRO A 21 27.29 -24.38 -0.67
CA PRO A 21 27.85 -23.02 -0.54
C PRO A 21 27.06 -21.91 -1.27
N ARG A 22 26.12 -22.28 -2.15
CA ARG A 22 25.25 -21.37 -2.90
C ARG A 22 24.21 -20.68 -2.03
N ALA A 23 23.67 -21.34 -0.99
CA ALA A 23 22.66 -20.75 -0.11
C ALA A 23 23.25 -19.63 0.79
N SER A 24 24.53 -19.73 1.16
CA SER A 24 25.22 -18.69 1.93
C SER A 24 25.64 -17.49 1.07
N MET A 25 25.96 -17.70 -0.22
CA MET A 25 26.30 -16.59 -1.12
C MET A 25 25.08 -15.76 -1.50
N GLN A 26 23.92 -16.39 -1.72
CA GLN A 26 22.67 -15.70 -2.01
C GLN A 26 22.17 -14.86 -0.82
N THR A 27 22.29 -15.37 0.40
CA THR A 27 21.92 -14.62 1.62
C THR A 27 22.84 -13.42 1.89
N LEU A 28 24.13 -13.51 1.55
CA LEU A 28 25.07 -12.38 1.64
C LEU A 28 24.81 -11.33 0.54
N ALA A 29 24.50 -11.76 -0.68
CA ALA A 29 24.15 -10.86 -1.78
C ALA A 29 22.84 -10.11 -1.53
N MET A 30 21.81 -10.80 -1.02
CA MET A 30 20.54 -10.18 -0.58
C MET A 30 20.78 -9.14 0.52
N GLY A 31 21.67 -9.43 1.48
CA GLY A 31 22.05 -8.47 2.51
C GLY A 31 22.73 -7.22 1.93
N GLN A 32 23.60 -7.40 0.93
CA GLN A 32 24.33 -6.30 0.31
C GLN A 32 23.43 -5.39 -0.56
N ALA A 33 22.53 -5.97 -1.35
CA ALA A 33 21.55 -5.20 -2.13
C ALA A 33 20.58 -4.43 -1.22
N TRP A 34 20.12 -5.06 -0.14
CA TRP A 34 19.29 -4.41 0.87
C TRP A 34 20.02 -3.22 1.54
N VAL A 35 21.27 -3.42 1.98
CA VAL A 35 22.09 -2.33 2.56
C VAL A 35 22.25 -1.18 1.57
N TRP A 36 22.49 -1.47 0.28
CA TRP A 36 22.60 -0.46 -0.76
C TRP A 36 21.30 0.36 -0.90
N ARG A 37 20.15 -0.29 -1.03
CA ARG A 37 18.82 0.36 -1.16
C ARG A 37 18.45 1.18 0.06
N VAL A 38 18.75 0.69 1.26
CA VAL A 38 18.50 1.39 2.52
C VAL A 38 19.44 2.58 2.65
N SER A 39 20.71 2.46 2.24
CA SER A 39 21.67 3.56 2.33
C SER A 39 21.23 4.79 1.55
N GLY A 40 20.71 4.63 0.33
CA GLY A 40 20.18 5.76 -0.45
C GLY A 40 18.99 6.44 0.22
N LEU A 41 18.08 5.66 0.78
CA LEU A 41 16.93 6.19 1.54
C LEU A 41 17.39 6.96 2.78
N VAL A 42 18.32 6.42 3.56
CA VAL A 42 18.86 7.08 4.75
C VAL A 42 19.55 8.39 4.39
N VAL A 43 20.35 8.41 3.32
CA VAL A 43 21.01 9.63 2.84
C VAL A 43 19.99 10.67 2.40
N SER A 44 18.95 10.27 1.65
CA SER A 44 17.87 11.19 1.23
C SER A 44 17.07 11.73 2.41
N VAL A 45 16.72 10.91 3.39
CA VAL A 45 16.03 11.37 4.62
C VAL A 45 16.90 12.36 5.37
N PHE A 46 18.19 12.08 5.52
CA PHE A 46 19.12 13.01 6.15
C PHE A 46 19.22 14.34 5.38
N ALA A 47 19.31 14.28 4.05
CA ALA A 47 19.31 15.46 3.20
C ALA A 47 18.01 16.27 3.34
N ALA A 48 16.85 15.61 3.37
CA ALA A 48 15.56 16.28 3.58
C ALA A 48 15.56 17.04 4.91
N LEU A 49 15.94 16.38 6.01
CA LEU A 49 16.02 17.01 7.32
C LEU A 49 16.98 18.20 7.35
N LEU A 50 18.13 18.08 6.69
CA LEU A 50 19.10 19.18 6.56
C LEU A 50 18.52 20.36 5.79
N ILE A 51 17.82 20.11 4.68
CA ILE A 51 17.15 21.14 3.89
C ILE A 51 16.11 21.86 4.75
N ALA A 52 15.20 21.13 5.41
CA ALA A 52 14.20 21.73 6.30
C ALA A 52 14.84 22.56 7.42
N ALA A 53 15.92 22.06 8.04
CA ALA A 53 16.61 22.83 9.08
C ALA A 53 17.22 24.13 8.52
N LEU A 54 17.83 24.10 7.34
CA LEU A 54 18.45 25.28 6.71
C LEU A 54 17.42 26.29 6.19
N THR A 55 16.29 25.82 5.67
CA THR A 55 15.26 26.70 5.07
C THR A 55 14.28 27.25 6.11
N LEU A 56 14.03 26.52 7.20
CA LEU A 56 13.08 26.92 8.25
C LEU A 56 13.75 27.56 9.47
N THR A 57 15.08 27.65 9.51
CA THR A 57 15.76 28.42 10.55
C THR A 57 15.53 29.92 10.33
N PRO A 58 15.08 30.67 11.36
CA PRO A 58 14.90 32.11 11.25
C PRO A 58 16.24 32.78 10.98
N ILE A 59 16.38 33.46 9.83
CA ILE A 59 17.55 34.30 9.55
C ILE A 59 17.27 35.72 10.03
N PRO A 60 18.18 36.36 10.81
CA PRO A 60 18.06 37.78 11.12
C PRO A 60 18.09 38.60 9.82
N THR A 61 17.16 39.53 9.70
CA THR A 61 16.63 40.19 8.49
C THR A 61 17.62 40.98 7.58
N GLN A 62 18.90 40.63 7.50
CA GLN A 62 19.91 41.45 6.79
C GLN A 62 21.00 40.71 6.02
N THR A 63 20.94 39.39 5.83
CA THR A 63 21.86 38.75 4.88
C THR A 63 21.26 38.78 3.48
N THR A 64 21.53 39.88 2.77
CA THR A 64 21.53 39.97 1.31
C THR A 64 22.60 39.04 0.73
N LEU A 65 22.52 37.73 0.98
CA LEU A 65 23.36 36.74 0.32
C LEU A 65 22.85 36.62 -1.12
N ALA A 66 23.33 37.56 -1.93
CA ALA A 66 23.33 37.61 -3.39
C ALA A 66 22.11 36.96 -4.08
N ASN A 67 21.14 37.79 -4.44
CA ASN A 67 20.03 37.49 -5.34
C ASN A 67 20.48 36.55 -6.48
N GLY A 68 20.25 35.24 -6.33
CA GLY A 68 20.63 34.22 -7.31
C GLY A 68 21.43 33.03 -6.78
N LEU A 69 22.27 33.18 -5.75
CA LEU A 69 22.98 32.02 -5.16
C LEU A 69 22.01 31.09 -4.42
N ASP A 70 20.97 31.66 -3.82
CA ASP A 70 19.92 30.91 -3.11
C ASP A 70 19.31 29.82 -4.00
N LYS A 71 18.96 30.18 -5.25
CA LYS A 71 18.42 29.26 -6.27
C LYS A 71 19.38 28.12 -6.61
N ILE A 72 20.68 28.38 -6.62
CA ILE A 72 21.68 27.34 -6.88
C ILE A 72 21.75 26.38 -5.68
N TYR A 73 21.65 26.89 -4.45
CA TYR A 73 21.59 26.05 -3.27
C TYR A 73 20.33 25.17 -3.26
N HIS A 74 19.17 25.74 -3.58
CA HIS A 74 17.91 25.00 -3.76
C HIS A 74 18.06 23.89 -4.81
N PHE A 75 18.55 24.23 -6.01
CA PHE A 75 18.80 23.26 -7.06
C PHE A 75 19.73 22.12 -6.62
N ILE A 76 20.91 22.44 -6.06
CA ILE A 76 21.89 21.43 -5.62
C ILE A 76 21.34 20.58 -4.48
N ALA A 77 20.61 21.19 -3.55
CA ALA A 77 19.99 20.50 -2.43
C ALA A 77 18.98 19.46 -2.91
N PHE A 78 18.09 19.82 -3.83
CA PHE A 78 17.08 18.91 -4.37
C PHE A 78 17.67 17.86 -5.32
N VAL A 79 18.74 18.17 -6.06
CA VAL A 79 19.55 17.16 -6.76
C VAL A 79 20.09 16.15 -5.75
N GLY A 80 20.74 16.62 -4.68
CA GLY A 80 21.32 15.75 -3.65
C GLY A 80 20.28 14.95 -2.85
N LEU A 81 19.04 15.43 -2.77
CA LEU A 81 17.92 14.74 -2.13
C LEU A 81 17.44 13.55 -2.97
N ILE A 82 17.14 13.77 -4.26
CA ILE A 82 16.52 12.75 -5.12
C ILE A 82 17.54 11.77 -5.70
N PHE A 83 18.77 12.23 -5.96
CA PHE A 83 19.80 11.46 -6.64
C PHE A 83 20.13 10.12 -5.95
N PRO A 84 20.50 10.07 -4.65
CA PRO A 84 20.78 8.80 -3.98
C PRO A 84 19.53 7.93 -3.82
N LEU A 85 18.34 8.53 -3.80
CA LEU A 85 17.08 7.80 -3.68
C LEU A 85 16.80 6.94 -4.92
N ILE A 86 17.02 7.50 -6.10
CA ILE A 86 16.77 6.85 -7.40
C ILE A 86 17.97 6.03 -7.84
N LEU A 87 19.21 6.48 -7.56
CA LEU A 87 20.42 5.74 -7.93
C LEU A 87 20.49 4.37 -7.24
N THR A 88 19.98 4.27 -6.01
CA THR A 88 19.98 3.02 -5.27
C THR A 88 18.82 2.10 -5.62
N ASP A 89 17.76 2.65 -6.23
CA ASP A 89 16.54 1.92 -6.60
C ASP A 89 15.70 2.73 -7.61
N SER A 90 15.91 2.47 -8.91
CA SER A 90 15.27 3.26 -9.98
C SER A 90 13.74 3.12 -10.00
N ARG A 91 13.21 2.01 -9.46
CA ARG A 91 11.76 1.76 -9.33
C ARG A 91 11.04 2.78 -8.45
N ARG A 92 11.78 3.58 -7.68
CA ARG A 92 11.23 4.64 -6.83
C ARG A 92 10.82 5.89 -7.59
N TRP A 93 11.29 6.06 -8.83
CA TRP A 93 11.02 7.24 -9.66
C TRP A 93 9.57 7.76 -9.62
N PRO A 94 8.53 6.95 -9.93
CA PRO A 94 7.17 7.47 -10.12
C PRO A 94 6.55 8.05 -8.85
N TRP A 95 7.00 7.64 -7.67
CA TRP A 95 6.51 8.18 -6.39
C TRP A 95 7.51 9.15 -5.73
N ALA A 96 8.81 8.95 -5.91
CA ALA A 96 9.84 9.79 -5.30
C ALA A 96 9.87 11.20 -5.90
N VAL A 97 9.76 11.33 -7.21
CA VAL A 97 9.73 12.63 -7.90
C VAL A 97 8.57 13.51 -7.43
N PRO A 98 7.30 13.08 -7.48
CA PRO A 98 6.20 13.92 -7.01
C PRO A 98 6.29 14.20 -5.50
N LEU A 99 6.79 13.26 -4.69
CA LEU A 99 6.98 13.46 -3.26
C LEU A 99 8.01 14.56 -2.96
N CYS A 100 9.17 14.55 -3.63
CA CYS A 100 10.19 15.59 -3.47
C CYS A 100 9.71 16.95 -3.97
N ILE A 101 8.95 17.01 -5.07
CA ILE A 101 8.34 18.26 -5.55
C ILE A 101 7.35 18.81 -4.51
N ALA A 102 6.47 17.94 -3.98
CA ALA A 102 5.53 18.33 -2.93
C ALA A 102 6.26 18.80 -1.66
N TYR A 103 7.39 18.18 -1.32
CA TYR A 103 8.24 18.59 -0.21
C TYR A 103 8.82 20.00 -0.39
N GLY A 104 9.34 20.34 -1.57
CA GLY A 104 9.81 21.71 -1.88
C GLY A 104 8.68 22.73 -1.80
N GLY A 105 7.52 22.41 -2.37
CA GLY A 105 6.33 23.28 -2.28
C GLY A 105 5.82 23.47 -0.84
N LEU A 106 5.95 22.44 0.00
CA LEU A 106 5.59 22.53 1.41
C LEU A 106 6.56 23.44 2.19
N ILE A 107 7.86 23.33 1.93
CA ILE A 107 8.86 24.22 2.54
C ILE A 107 8.56 25.68 2.18
N GLU A 108 8.34 25.94 0.89
CA GLU A 108 8.00 27.26 0.34
C GLU A 108 6.75 27.86 1.01
N LEU A 109 5.72 27.03 1.25
CA LEU A 109 4.49 27.44 1.92
C LEU A 109 4.71 27.77 3.41
N ILE A 110 5.64 27.08 4.07
CA ILE A 110 5.94 27.26 5.50
C ILE A 110 6.90 28.44 5.73
N GLN A 111 7.82 28.72 4.80
CA GLN A 111 8.82 29.79 4.91
C GLN A 111 8.26 31.18 5.34
N PRO A 112 7.11 31.65 4.82
CA PRO A 112 6.46 32.89 5.30
C PRO A 112 6.19 32.94 6.80
N THR A 113 5.89 31.80 7.41
CA THR A 113 5.57 31.72 8.84
C THR A 113 6.81 31.89 9.75
N VAL A 114 8.01 31.70 9.21
CA VAL A 114 9.29 31.88 9.93
C VAL A 114 9.97 33.21 9.59
N GLY A 115 9.29 34.10 8.86
CA GLY A 115 9.79 35.44 8.52
C GLY A 115 10.65 35.51 7.26
N ARG A 116 10.60 34.48 6.39
CA ARG A 116 11.21 34.48 5.05
C ARG A 116 10.17 34.77 3.96
N SER A 117 10.57 35.34 2.83
CA SER A 117 9.69 35.50 1.67
C SER A 117 9.58 34.18 0.92
N ALA A 118 8.35 33.78 0.60
CA ALA A 118 8.12 32.75 -0.41
C ALA A 118 8.47 33.34 -1.79
N GLU A 119 9.48 32.78 -2.45
CA GLU A 119 9.80 33.03 -3.85
C GLU A 119 9.46 31.81 -4.73
N TRP A 120 8.49 31.99 -5.63
CA TRP A 120 8.14 31.00 -6.67
C TRP A 120 9.34 30.50 -7.51
N LEU A 121 10.42 31.29 -7.58
CA LEU A 121 11.64 30.91 -8.27
C LEU A 121 12.46 29.86 -7.52
N ASP A 122 12.39 29.83 -6.18
CA ASP A 122 13.06 28.82 -5.36
C ASP A 122 12.33 27.47 -5.49
N PHE A 123 10.99 27.49 -5.50
CA PHE A 123 10.20 26.32 -5.88
C PHE A 123 10.53 25.82 -7.30
N GLY A 124 10.73 26.73 -8.25
CA GLY A 124 11.19 26.37 -9.60
C GLY A 124 12.58 25.72 -9.60
N ALA A 125 13.50 26.19 -8.76
CA ALA A 125 14.82 25.61 -8.57
C ALA A 125 14.73 24.20 -7.94
N ASP A 126 13.83 24.00 -6.98
CA ASP A 126 13.57 22.70 -6.37
C ASP A 126 13.07 21.69 -7.42
N VAL A 127 12.04 22.07 -8.20
CA VAL A 127 11.47 21.20 -9.25
C VAL A 127 12.52 20.83 -10.29
N THR A 128 13.27 21.81 -10.79
CA THR A 128 14.33 21.55 -11.78
C THR A 128 15.46 20.71 -11.20
N GLY A 129 15.81 20.92 -9.94
CA GLY A 129 16.78 20.10 -9.20
C GLY A 129 16.32 18.65 -9.05
N VAL A 130 15.06 18.41 -8.70
CA VAL A 130 14.48 17.07 -8.64
C VAL A 130 14.56 16.37 -10.00
N LEU A 131 14.10 17.03 -11.06
CA LEU A 131 14.10 16.41 -12.39
C LEU A 131 15.52 16.13 -12.90
N ALA A 132 16.45 17.06 -12.67
CA ALA A 132 17.85 16.89 -13.07
C ALA A 132 18.55 15.79 -12.28
N GLY A 133 18.39 15.76 -10.96
CA GLY A 133 18.98 14.74 -10.10
C GLY A 133 18.42 13.35 -10.40
N ALA A 134 17.13 13.28 -10.67
CA ALA A 134 16.48 12.05 -11.06
C ALA A 134 17.03 11.55 -12.40
N ALA A 135 17.03 12.38 -13.45
CA ALA A 135 17.57 12.00 -14.77
C ALA A 135 19.05 11.58 -14.70
N LEU A 136 19.86 12.26 -13.88
CA LEU A 136 21.26 11.91 -13.68
C LEU A 136 21.41 10.54 -12.99
N ALA A 137 20.53 10.24 -12.03
CA ALA A 137 20.50 8.96 -11.35
C ALA A 137 20.16 7.81 -12.31
N GLU A 138 19.16 7.97 -13.19
CA GLU A 138 18.83 6.93 -14.19
C GLU A 138 19.96 6.69 -15.18
N ILE A 139 20.53 7.76 -15.77
CA ILE A 139 21.65 7.62 -16.72
C ILE A 139 22.83 6.90 -16.07
N LEU A 140 23.11 7.19 -14.80
CA LEU A 140 24.22 6.58 -14.08
C LEU A 140 23.90 5.16 -13.63
N HIS A 141 22.66 4.89 -13.23
CA HIS A 141 22.17 3.56 -12.90
C HIS A 141 22.32 2.60 -14.10
N ASP A 142 21.90 3.03 -15.29
CA ASP A 142 22.04 2.24 -16.52
C ASP A 142 23.52 1.96 -16.84
N ARG A 143 24.39 2.97 -16.70
CA ARG A 143 25.83 2.82 -16.92
C ARG A 143 26.54 1.93 -15.89
N ILE A 144 26.10 1.93 -14.65
CA ILE A 144 26.67 1.10 -13.59
C ILE A 144 26.22 -0.36 -13.77
N ARG A 145 24.94 -0.57 -14.11
CA ARG A 145 24.37 -1.88 -14.44
C ARG A 145 25.11 -2.56 -15.58
N ASP A 146 25.33 -1.85 -16.69
CA ASP A 146 26.02 -2.37 -17.87
C ASP A 146 27.48 -2.78 -17.61
N ARG A 147 28.15 -2.12 -16.65
CA ARG A 147 29.58 -2.37 -16.36
C ARG A 147 29.85 -3.35 -15.23
N PHE A 148 28.92 -3.52 -14.29
CA PHE A 148 29.14 -4.41 -13.13
C PHE A 148 28.27 -5.65 -13.13
N PHE A 149 27.12 -5.65 -13.81
CA PHE A 149 26.08 -6.65 -13.61
C PHE A 149 25.50 -7.19 -14.91
N SER A 150 26.31 -7.96 -15.65
CA SER A 150 25.80 -8.95 -16.62
C SER A 150 25.32 -10.25 -15.94
N VAL A 151 25.34 -10.31 -14.60
CA VAL A 151 25.03 -11.49 -13.77
C VAL A 151 23.76 -11.31 -12.91
N ASP A 152 23.27 -10.10 -12.70
CA ASP A 152 22.11 -9.81 -11.81
C ASP A 152 20.75 -9.72 -12.53
N GLY A 153 20.60 -10.32 -13.71
CA GLY A 153 19.32 -10.41 -14.44
C GLY A 153 18.21 -11.19 -13.73
N LEU A 154 18.35 -11.47 -12.43
CA LEU A 154 17.32 -12.06 -11.57
C LEU A 154 16.70 -11.04 -10.60
N VAL A 155 17.41 -9.94 -10.27
CA VAL A 155 17.01 -9.03 -9.19
C VAL A 155 15.98 -7.98 -9.63
N ASP A 156 15.98 -7.61 -10.92
CA ASP A 156 15.17 -6.49 -11.40
C ASP A 156 13.72 -6.82 -11.75
N ASP A 157 13.40 -8.08 -12.07
CA ASP A 157 12.02 -8.51 -12.31
C ASP A 157 11.35 -9.01 -11.01
N GLU A 158 12.13 -9.50 -10.03
CA GLU A 158 11.61 -10.04 -8.77
C GLU A 158 10.91 -8.97 -7.91
N ASP A 159 11.44 -7.74 -7.76
CA ASP A 159 10.92 -6.79 -6.74
C ASP A 159 9.46 -6.29 -6.93
N LEU A 160 8.95 -6.14 -8.16
CA LEU A 160 7.55 -5.67 -8.38
C LEU A 160 6.62 -6.88 -8.31
N SER A 161 7.11 -8.03 -8.75
CA SER A 161 6.43 -9.30 -8.57
C SER A 161 6.41 -9.75 -7.10
N ASP A 162 7.39 -9.34 -6.30
CA ASP A 162 7.52 -9.66 -4.88
C ASP A 162 6.57 -8.83 -4.04
N GLU A 163 6.41 -7.53 -4.32
CA GLU A 163 5.37 -6.72 -3.66
C GLU A 163 3.96 -7.21 -4.03
N GLU A 164 3.70 -7.54 -5.30
CA GLU A 164 2.43 -8.11 -5.74
C GLU A 164 2.20 -9.52 -5.16
N ALA A 165 3.24 -10.35 -5.09
CA ALA A 165 3.16 -11.70 -4.51
C ALA A 165 3.05 -11.66 -2.98
N GLU A 166 3.68 -10.70 -2.31
CA GLU A 166 3.56 -10.48 -0.87
C GLU A 166 2.17 -9.95 -0.54
N ALA A 167 1.64 -9.00 -1.32
CA ALA A 167 0.25 -8.55 -1.20
C ALA A 167 -0.74 -9.71 -1.43
N ALA A 168 -0.51 -10.57 -2.43
CA ALA A 168 -1.33 -11.75 -2.67
C ALA A 168 -1.24 -12.78 -1.54
N ARG A 169 -0.05 -12.99 -0.95
CA ARG A 169 0.16 -13.87 0.22
C ARG A 169 -0.50 -13.32 1.48
N VAL A 170 -0.41 -12.01 1.70
CA VAL A 170 -1.07 -11.32 2.83
C VAL A 170 -2.57 -11.38 2.67
N GLU A 171 -3.10 -11.18 1.46
CA GLU A 171 -4.54 -11.30 1.20
C GLU A 171 -5.01 -12.75 1.32
N ALA A 172 -4.21 -13.73 0.89
CA ALA A 172 -4.50 -15.14 1.12
C ALA A 172 -4.53 -15.48 2.62
N MET A 173 -3.53 -15.06 3.39
CA MET A 173 -3.47 -15.25 4.83
C MET A 173 -4.62 -14.53 5.56
N ARG A 174 -4.99 -13.33 5.09
CA ARG A 174 -6.16 -12.60 5.57
C ARG A 174 -7.44 -13.36 5.26
N SER A 175 -7.59 -13.93 4.07
CA SER A 175 -8.78 -14.68 3.68
C SER A 175 -8.97 -15.94 4.53
N ASP A 176 -7.89 -16.69 4.76
CA ASP A 176 -7.89 -17.91 5.59
C ASP A 176 -8.25 -17.58 7.05
N LEU A 177 -7.64 -16.53 7.61
CA LEU A 177 -7.96 -16.05 8.96
C LEU A 177 -9.43 -15.60 9.10
N MET A 178 -9.95 -14.91 8.08
CA MET A 178 -11.36 -14.47 8.07
C MET A 178 -12.33 -15.64 7.93
N ASP A 179 -11.93 -16.72 7.26
CA ASP A 179 -12.74 -17.94 7.14
C ASP A 179 -12.77 -18.73 8.44
N GLU A 180 -11.64 -18.89 9.13
CA GLU A 180 -11.62 -19.46 10.47
C GLU A 180 -12.49 -18.65 11.44
N LEU A 181 -12.38 -17.32 11.42
CA LEU A 181 -13.20 -16.45 12.27
C LEU A 181 -14.71 -16.60 11.98
N ARG A 182 -15.09 -16.75 10.69
CA ARG A 182 -16.48 -16.97 10.29
C ARG A 182 -17.04 -18.30 10.79
N VAL A 183 -16.23 -19.36 10.78
CA VAL A 183 -16.64 -20.68 11.29
C VAL A 183 -16.88 -20.59 12.79
N VAL A 184 -15.92 -20.06 13.54
CA VAL A 184 -16.03 -19.89 15.00
C VAL A 184 -17.24 -19.01 15.36
N LEU A 185 -17.44 -17.89 14.65
CA LEU A 185 -18.58 -17.01 14.92
C LEU A 185 -19.92 -17.72 14.66
N ARG A 186 -20.00 -18.58 13.63
CA ARG A 186 -21.22 -19.36 13.35
C ARG A 186 -21.48 -20.36 14.47
N GLU A 187 -20.46 -21.06 14.94
CA GLU A 187 -20.57 -22.02 16.04
C GLU A 187 -21.09 -21.32 17.31
N GLU A 188 -20.51 -20.17 17.66
CA GLU A 188 -20.97 -19.36 18.81
C GLU A 188 -22.41 -18.82 18.62
N LEU A 189 -22.78 -18.44 17.40
CA LEU A 189 -24.14 -17.96 17.15
C LEU A 189 -25.17 -19.09 17.21
N THR A 190 -24.79 -20.32 16.85
CA THR A 190 -25.64 -21.50 17.00
C THR A 190 -25.77 -21.94 18.45
N THR A 191 -24.68 -21.94 19.23
CA THR A 191 -24.74 -22.25 20.67
C THR A 191 -25.58 -21.24 21.43
N LEU A 192 -25.49 -19.95 21.10
CA LEU A 192 -26.34 -18.90 21.69
C LEU A 192 -27.81 -19.02 21.26
N LYS A 193 -28.08 -19.49 20.05
CA LYS A 193 -29.45 -19.69 19.55
C LYS A 193 -30.12 -20.93 20.14
N ASP A 194 -29.32 -21.91 20.53
CA ASP A 194 -29.76 -23.14 21.18
C ASP A 194 -29.86 -23.00 22.72
N GLU A 195 -29.55 -21.83 23.30
CA GLU A 195 -29.95 -21.55 24.68
C GLU A 195 -31.48 -21.45 24.78
N PRO A 196 -32.14 -22.27 25.63
CA PRO A 196 -33.58 -22.21 25.79
C PRO A 196 -33.95 -20.89 26.46
N GLN A 197 -34.95 -20.19 25.91
CA GLN A 197 -35.62 -19.09 26.60
C GLN A 197 -36.15 -19.56 27.96
N ALA A 198 -35.37 -19.35 29.01
CA ALA A 198 -35.77 -19.39 30.40
C ALA A 198 -35.01 -18.23 31.06
N GLU A 199 -35.62 -17.19 31.61
CA GLU A 199 -36.89 -17.10 32.33
C GLU A 199 -37.44 -15.66 32.25
N GLY A 200 -38.77 -15.50 32.32
CA GLY A 200 -39.36 -14.17 32.53
C GLY A 200 -40.88 -14.07 32.41
N ALA A 201 -41.58 -14.50 33.47
CA ALA A 201 -42.86 -13.94 33.95
C ALA A 201 -44.16 -14.08 33.12
N GLY A 202 -44.94 -15.10 33.46
CA GLY A 202 -46.28 -14.95 34.06
C GLY A 202 -47.42 -14.38 33.21
N PHE A 203 -48.36 -15.24 32.82
CA PHE A 203 -49.80 -15.00 33.00
C PHE A 203 -50.48 -16.32 33.36
N ALA A 204 -51.09 -16.35 34.55
CA ALA A 204 -51.87 -17.47 35.05
C ALA A 204 -53.21 -17.54 34.32
N GLU A 205 -53.57 -18.71 33.79
CA GLU A 205 -54.96 -18.98 33.39
C GLU A 205 -55.74 -19.59 34.58
N PRO A 206 -56.97 -19.11 34.86
CA PRO A 206 -57.81 -19.66 35.92
C PRO A 206 -58.53 -20.94 35.45
N PRO A 207 -59.00 -21.79 36.39
CA PRO A 207 -59.53 -23.09 36.03
C PRO A 207 -60.95 -23.02 35.46
N PHE A 208 -61.14 -23.87 34.46
CA PHE A 208 -62.35 -24.14 33.69
C PHE A 208 -63.60 -24.39 34.54
N VAL A 209 -64.71 -23.73 34.18
CA VAL A 209 -66.08 -24.04 34.65
C VAL A 209 -67.05 -23.99 33.47
N GLY A 210 -67.77 -25.10 33.26
CA GLY A 210 -69.18 -25.11 32.85
C GLY A 210 -69.52 -25.00 31.36
N GLU A 211 -69.77 -26.16 30.75
CA GLU A 211 -71.05 -26.59 30.14
C GLU A 211 -71.83 -25.67 29.16
N VAL A 212 -72.35 -26.32 28.11
CA VAL A 212 -73.62 -26.09 27.35
C VAL A 212 -73.56 -25.45 25.95
N GLU A 213 -73.77 -26.36 24.97
CA GLU A 213 -74.62 -26.33 23.76
C GLU A 213 -74.57 -25.25 22.64
N ASP A 214 -74.77 -25.83 21.45
CA ASP A 214 -75.58 -25.41 20.28
C ASP A 214 -75.05 -24.40 19.24
N THR A 215 -74.50 -24.97 18.15
CA THR A 215 -74.85 -24.86 16.71
C THR A 215 -75.22 -23.47 16.06
N PRO A 216 -75.33 -23.35 14.72
CA PRO A 216 -74.33 -22.74 13.84
C PRO A 216 -74.82 -21.47 13.08
N GLY A 217 -73.90 -20.65 12.52
CA GLY A 217 -74.31 -19.73 11.43
C GLY A 217 -73.37 -18.58 11.02
N GLY A 218 -73.18 -18.46 9.69
CA GLY A 218 -72.91 -17.20 8.96
C GLY A 218 -71.42 -16.85 8.74
N SER A 219 -70.82 -17.02 7.56
CA SER A 219 -71.00 -16.35 6.24
C SER A 219 -70.23 -15.03 6.05
N ALA A 220 -69.42 -15.00 4.97
CA ALA A 220 -68.91 -13.86 4.19
C ALA A 220 -67.80 -12.97 4.82
N ARG A 221 -66.75 -12.46 4.13
CA ARG A 221 -66.24 -12.42 2.74
C ARG A 221 -64.80 -11.81 2.78
N PRO A 222 -64.00 -11.87 1.69
CA PRO A 222 -62.61 -11.36 1.62
C PRO A 222 -62.47 -10.05 0.82
N VAL A 223 -61.51 -9.18 1.16
CA VAL A 223 -61.13 -7.91 0.45
C VAL A 223 -59.75 -7.48 0.97
N ASP A 224 -58.79 -6.85 0.29
CA ASP A 224 -58.32 -6.76 -1.10
C ASP A 224 -56.91 -6.10 -1.02
N ARG A 225 -56.04 -6.32 -2.01
CA ARG A 225 -54.81 -5.51 -2.26
C ARG A 225 -55.15 -4.29 -3.12
N PRO A 226 -54.29 -3.25 -3.09
CA PRO A 226 -53.92 -2.50 -4.30
C PRO A 226 -52.37 -2.44 -4.44
N SER A 227 -51.71 -2.78 -5.55
CA SER A 227 -51.67 -2.26 -6.94
C SER A 227 -50.89 -0.93 -7.12
N THR A 228 -49.64 -1.09 -7.57
CA THR A 228 -48.83 -0.35 -8.56
C THR A 228 -49.34 0.96 -9.21
N GLN A 229 -48.43 1.95 -9.32
CA GLN A 229 -48.37 3.03 -10.34
C GLN A 229 -46.91 3.57 -10.29
N SER A 230 -46.00 3.53 -11.28
CA SER A 230 -45.89 3.90 -12.72
C SER A 230 -45.68 5.40 -13.01
N GLY A 231 -44.52 5.75 -13.61
CA GLY A 231 -44.14 7.02 -14.25
C GLY A 231 -42.64 7.32 -14.02
N ASP A 232 -41.68 7.06 -14.93
CA ASP A 232 -41.35 7.74 -16.22
C ASP A 232 -40.85 9.20 -15.98
N ALA A 233 -39.73 9.75 -16.48
CA ALA A 233 -38.81 9.43 -17.57
C ALA A 233 -37.50 10.28 -17.46
N SER A 234 -36.47 9.87 -18.20
CA SER A 234 -35.46 10.69 -18.91
C SER A 234 -34.36 11.49 -18.14
N ASP A 235 -33.10 11.04 -18.22
CA ASP A 235 -32.05 11.61 -19.11
C ASP A 235 -30.63 11.18 -18.68
N GLU A 236 -29.98 10.33 -19.49
CA GLU A 236 -28.52 10.10 -19.47
C GLU A 236 -27.92 10.47 -20.85
N PRO A 237 -26.76 11.16 -20.91
CA PRO A 237 -26.00 11.28 -22.15
C PRO A 237 -24.83 10.29 -22.20
N VAL A 238 -24.92 9.40 -23.19
CA VAL A 238 -23.88 8.46 -23.65
C VAL A 238 -22.79 9.22 -24.44
N LEU A 239 -21.52 9.10 -24.02
CA LEU A 239 -20.37 9.69 -24.71
C LEU A 239 -19.80 8.72 -25.77
N ARG A 240 -19.92 9.12 -27.03
CA ARG A 240 -19.63 8.33 -28.24
C ARG A 240 -18.17 8.52 -28.68
N ILE A 241 -17.46 7.41 -28.85
CA ILE A 241 -16.10 7.31 -29.40
C ILE A 241 -16.11 7.66 -30.90
N VAL A 242 -15.21 8.53 -31.33
CA VAL A 242 -14.94 8.85 -32.75
C VAL A 242 -13.47 8.55 -33.05
N GLN A 243 -13.22 7.59 -33.94
CA GLN A 243 -11.93 7.39 -34.62
C GLN A 243 -11.91 8.19 -35.94
N PRO A 244 -10.79 8.82 -36.34
CA PRO A 244 -10.61 9.29 -37.71
C PRO A 244 -9.77 8.33 -38.56
N GLY A 245 -10.26 8.16 -39.80
CA GLY A 245 -9.83 7.16 -40.78
C GLY A 245 -8.47 7.37 -41.46
N ARG A 246 -7.97 6.26 -42.01
CA ARG A 246 -6.92 6.15 -43.02
C ARG A 246 -7.24 7.00 -44.26
N ARG A 247 -6.22 7.63 -44.85
CA ARG A 247 -6.21 7.98 -46.27
C ARG A 247 -5.07 7.24 -46.96
N SER A 248 -5.41 6.82 -48.18
CA SER A 248 -4.64 6.24 -49.28
C SER A 248 -3.36 6.99 -49.61
#